data_AF-A0A7S2T905-F1
#
_entry.id   AF-A0A7S2T905-F1
#
_cell.length_a   1.000
_cell.length_b   1.000
_cell.length_c   1.000
_cell.angle_alpha   90.00
_cell.angle_beta   90.00
_cell.angle_gamma   90.00
#
_symmetry.space_group_name_H-M   'P 1'
#
loop_
_entity.id
_entity.type
_entity.pdbx_description
1 polymer ?
#
loop_
_entity_poly.entity_id
_entity_poly.type
_entity_poly.pdbx_seq_one_letter_code
_entity_poly.pdbx_strand_id
1 'polypeptide(L)'
;GRTQYTGEPLIKVVGRDHFASKIETNEQAAKACFVDEITCIGCGQCSTYASGTFRNEQENGRARVFGQWLSTEDEIQEAIDMCPVDCIHWVPKEQLAPLEYVMQHVLRDRAVFGKSPGDVFAKTAKFIAAIQKATETENNL
;
A
#
# COMPACT_ATOMS: atom_id res chain seq x y z
N GLY A 1 -19.02 -12.06 3.83
CA GLY A 1 -19.55 -10.73 3.45
C GLY A 1 -18.39 -9.89 2.95
N ARG A 2 -18.62 -8.88 2.10
CA ARG A 2 -17.53 -7.97 1.69
C ARG A 2 -17.05 -7.19 2.91
N THR A 3 -15.73 -7.15 3.14
CA THR A 3 -15.12 -6.31 4.18
C THR A 3 -15.48 -4.85 3.91
N GLN A 4 -16.02 -4.16 4.91
CA GLN A 4 -16.35 -2.74 4.80
C GLN A 4 -15.08 -1.89 4.83
N TYR A 5 -15.09 -0.77 4.08
CA TYR A 5 -14.02 0.21 4.13
C TYR A 5 -14.16 1.06 5.39
N THR A 6 -13.10 1.16 6.18
CA THR A 6 -13.11 1.85 7.48
C THR A 6 -12.49 3.24 7.43
N GLY A 7 -11.84 3.62 6.33
CA GLY A 7 -11.03 4.84 6.25
C GLY A 7 -9.62 4.72 6.83
N GLU A 8 -9.33 3.63 7.53
CA GLU A 8 -8.04 3.38 8.18
C GLU A 8 -7.15 2.45 7.35
N PRO A 9 -5.83 2.62 7.38
CA PRO A 9 -4.89 1.66 6.79
C PRO A 9 -5.10 0.24 7.37
N LEU A 10 -4.99 -0.76 6.51
CA LEU A 10 -4.98 -2.17 6.90
C LEU A 10 -3.65 -2.53 7.58
N ILE A 11 -2.56 -1.90 7.15
CA ILE A 11 -1.26 -2.08 7.81
C ILE A 11 -1.15 -1.24 9.07
N LYS A 12 -0.43 -1.77 10.07
CA LYS A 12 -0.08 -0.98 11.25
C LYS A 12 0.89 0.13 10.87
N VAL A 13 0.46 1.37 11.05
CA VAL A 13 1.31 2.55 10.96
C VAL A 13 1.81 2.88 12.36
N VAL A 14 3.13 2.89 12.56
CA VAL A 14 3.71 3.36 13.82
C VAL A 14 3.74 4.89 13.84
N GLY A 15 3.40 5.49 14.98
CA GLY A 15 3.52 6.94 15.18
C GLY A 15 4.97 7.39 15.14
N ARG A 16 5.22 8.66 14.81
CA ARG A 16 6.56 9.24 14.76
C ARG A 16 7.29 9.15 16.11
N ASP A 17 6.53 9.23 17.20
CA ASP A 17 6.97 9.12 18.58
C ASP A 17 7.29 7.68 19.03
N HIS A 18 6.96 6.68 18.20
CA HIS A 18 7.26 5.29 18.50
C HIS A 18 8.76 5.00 18.32
N PHE A 19 9.39 4.33 19.28
CA PHE A 19 10.84 4.06 19.26
C PHE A 19 11.35 3.30 18.01
N ALA A 20 10.46 2.52 17.39
CA ALA A 20 10.78 1.76 16.17
C ALA A 20 10.56 2.57 14.87
N SER A 21 9.92 3.73 14.94
CA SER A 21 9.73 4.62 13.80
C SER A 21 11.07 5.24 13.41
N LYS A 22 11.35 5.27 12.11
CA LYS A 22 12.53 5.90 11.49
C LYS A 22 12.19 7.23 10.81
N ILE A 23 11.02 7.81 11.11
CA ILE A 23 10.62 9.13 10.63
C ILE A 23 11.40 10.22 11.36
N GLU A 24 12.12 11.04 10.62
CA GLU A 24 12.89 12.19 11.10
C GLU A 24 12.22 13.53 10.71
N THR A 25 11.61 13.60 9.52
CA THR A 25 11.04 14.83 8.94
C THR A 25 9.52 14.78 8.77
N ASN A 26 8.90 15.96 8.60
CA ASN A 26 7.47 16.04 8.30
C ASN A 26 7.15 15.58 6.86
N GLU A 27 8.11 15.70 5.93
CA GLU A 27 7.95 15.22 4.56
C GLU A 27 7.85 13.70 4.52
N GLN A 28 8.71 13.00 5.28
CA GLN A 28 8.60 11.55 5.50
C GLN A 28 7.24 11.18 6.11
N ALA A 29 6.78 11.94 7.10
CA ALA A 29 5.50 11.69 7.76
C ALA A 29 4.27 11.85 6.85
N ALA A 30 4.39 12.60 5.74
CA ALA A 30 3.33 12.83 4.76
C ALA A 30 3.26 11.75 3.67
N LYS A 31 4.23 10.83 3.61
CA LYS A 31 4.25 9.74 2.64
C LYS A 31 4.31 8.36 3.30
N ALA A 32 3.93 7.36 2.54
CA ALA A 32 3.94 5.96 2.92
C ALA A 32 4.45 5.11 1.76
N CYS A 33 4.93 3.91 2.08
CA CYS A 33 5.22 2.89 1.09
C CYS A 33 3.98 2.08 0.75
N PHE A 34 3.84 1.71 -0.51
CA PHE A 34 2.81 0.81 -0.99
C PHE A 34 3.42 -0.19 -1.97
N VAL A 35 2.97 -1.45 -1.93
CA VAL A 35 3.39 -2.48 -2.89
C VAL A 35 2.20 -2.86 -3.78
N ASP A 36 2.39 -2.76 -5.09
CA ASP A 36 1.46 -3.33 -6.06
C ASP A 36 1.64 -4.86 -6.12
N GLU A 37 0.84 -5.58 -5.32
CA GLU A 37 0.89 -7.05 -5.23
C GLU A 37 0.52 -7.76 -6.54
N ILE A 38 -0.15 -7.07 -7.48
CA ILE A 38 -0.49 -7.63 -8.79
C ILE A 38 0.77 -7.72 -9.65
N THR A 39 1.53 -6.62 -9.69
CA THR A 39 2.77 -6.47 -10.47
C THR A 39 3.97 -7.15 -9.81
N CYS A 40 4.01 -7.19 -8.47
CA CYS A 40 5.09 -7.82 -7.73
C CYS A 40 5.30 -9.27 -8.19
N ILE A 41 6.54 -9.69 -8.45
CA ILE A 41 6.84 -11.08 -8.85
C ILE A 41 7.41 -11.93 -7.70
N GLY A 42 7.54 -11.37 -6.50
CA GLY A 42 8.07 -12.07 -5.34
C GLY A 42 9.59 -12.30 -5.38
N CYS A 43 10.36 -11.38 -5.97
CA CYS A 43 11.81 -11.52 -6.10
C CYS A 43 12.61 -11.42 -4.79
N GLY A 44 12.00 -10.89 -3.72
CA GLY A 44 12.57 -10.83 -2.37
C GLY A 44 13.56 -9.68 -2.10
N GLN A 45 14.00 -8.93 -3.11
CA GLN A 45 15.01 -7.87 -2.94
C GLN A 45 14.58 -6.81 -1.90
N CYS A 46 13.31 -6.40 -1.92
CA CYS A 46 12.80 -5.43 -0.95
C CYS A 46 12.96 -5.88 0.52
N SER A 47 12.80 -7.17 0.78
CA SER A 47 12.99 -7.76 2.12
C SER A 47 14.47 -7.83 2.51
N THR A 48 15.39 -7.91 1.53
CA THR A 48 16.84 -7.87 1.75
C THR A 48 17.31 -6.45 2.14
N TYR A 49 16.86 -5.43 1.42
CA TYR A 49 17.31 -4.04 1.62
C TYR A 49 16.60 -3.33 2.78
N ALA A 50 15.29 -3.53 2.94
CA ALA A 50 14.48 -2.87 3.96
C ALA A 50 13.64 -3.89 4.73
N SER A 51 14.32 -4.81 5.42
CA SER A 51 13.69 -5.88 6.18
C SER A 51 12.83 -5.39 7.36
N GLY A 52 12.93 -4.15 7.82
CA GLY A 52 11.97 -3.61 8.78
C GLY A 52 10.59 -3.41 8.14
N THR A 53 10.59 -2.95 6.88
CA THR A 53 9.40 -2.44 6.19
C THR A 53 8.74 -3.48 5.29
N PHE A 54 9.49 -4.35 4.61
CA PHE A 54 8.93 -5.29 3.64
C PHE A 54 9.02 -6.76 4.07
N ARG A 55 8.01 -7.53 3.68
CA ARG A 55 7.95 -8.99 3.82
C ARG A 55 7.26 -9.63 2.62
N ASN A 56 7.67 -10.83 2.25
CA ASN A 56 6.94 -11.64 1.27
C ASN A 56 5.88 -12.50 1.98
N GLU A 57 4.65 -12.50 1.46
CA GLU A 57 3.56 -13.35 1.93
C GLU A 57 3.83 -14.81 1.53
N GLN A 58 3.56 -15.74 2.44
CA GLN A 58 3.88 -17.17 2.23
C GLN A 58 3.00 -17.83 1.15
N GLU A 59 1.77 -17.35 0.96
CA GLU A 59 0.79 -18.01 0.10
C GLU A 59 1.03 -17.78 -1.40
N ASN A 60 1.38 -16.55 -1.79
CA ASN A 60 1.56 -16.17 -3.20
C ASN A 60 2.96 -15.62 -3.51
N GLY A 61 3.85 -15.56 -2.50
CA GLY A 61 5.21 -15.05 -2.63
C GLY A 61 5.31 -13.53 -2.85
N ARG A 62 4.19 -12.80 -2.92
CA ARG A 62 4.18 -11.36 -3.21
C ARG A 62 4.69 -10.58 -2.01
N ALA A 63 5.42 -9.49 -2.29
CA ALA A 63 5.86 -8.58 -1.25
C ALA A 63 4.68 -7.74 -0.73
N ARG A 64 4.76 -7.36 0.55
CA ARG A 64 3.85 -6.44 1.23
C ARG A 64 4.66 -5.50 2.11
N VAL A 65 4.09 -4.33 2.38
CA VAL A 65 4.56 -3.51 3.49
C VAL A 65 4.06 -4.16 4.78
N PHE A 66 4.99 -4.56 5.64
CA PHE A 66 4.72 -5.13 6.95
C PHE A 66 4.64 -4.04 8.04
N GLY A 67 5.40 -2.97 7.87
CA GLY A 67 5.39 -1.84 8.78
C GLY A 67 5.93 -0.57 8.12
N GLN A 68 5.14 0.50 8.20
CA GLN A 68 5.58 1.80 7.68
C GLN A 68 6.75 2.31 8.51
N TRP A 69 7.79 2.81 7.84
CA TRP A 69 8.92 3.50 8.47
C TRP A 69 9.64 2.69 9.57
N LEU A 70 9.75 1.38 9.42
CA LEU A 70 10.56 0.52 10.29
C LEU A 70 11.99 0.32 9.77
N SER A 71 12.24 0.72 8.53
CA SER A 71 13.54 0.93 7.90
C SER A 71 13.75 2.42 7.62
N THR A 72 15.00 2.85 7.43
CA THR A 72 15.30 4.26 7.09
C THR A 72 14.80 4.60 5.69
N GLU A 73 14.68 5.89 5.37
CA GLU A 73 14.31 6.31 4.02
C GLU A 73 15.28 5.76 2.95
N ASP A 74 16.58 5.80 3.23
CA ASP A 74 17.61 5.31 2.31
C ASP A 74 17.48 3.81 2.04
N GLU A 75 17.28 2.99 3.08
CA GLU A 75 17.05 1.55 2.95
C GLU A 75 15.79 1.26 2.12
N ILE A 76 14.73 2.03 2.37
CA ILE A 76 13.45 1.88 1.65
C ILE A 76 13.61 2.33 0.19
N GLN A 77 14.33 3.42 -0.07
CA GLN A 77 14.60 3.90 -1.42
C GLN A 77 15.45 2.89 -2.19
N GLU A 78 16.48 2.30 -1.57
CA GLU A 78 17.27 1.23 -2.17
C GLU A 78 16.39 0.00 -2.49
N ALA A 79 15.47 -0.37 -1.60
CA ALA A 79 14.51 -1.44 -1.86
C ALA A 79 13.58 -1.14 -3.06
N ILE A 80 13.17 0.12 -3.24
CA ILE A 80 12.38 0.57 -4.39
C ILE A 80 13.21 0.46 -5.67
N ASP A 81 14.42 1.02 -5.67
CA ASP A 81 15.31 1.08 -6.84
C ASP A 81 15.76 -0.31 -7.31
N MET A 82 15.86 -1.27 -6.37
CA MET A 82 16.25 -2.65 -6.65
C MET A 82 15.06 -3.55 -7.07
N CYS A 83 13.85 -3.01 -7.15
CA CYS A 83 12.68 -3.78 -7.58
C CYS A 83 12.74 -4.01 -9.11
N PRO A 84 12.85 -5.26 -9.59
CA PRO A 84 13.01 -5.53 -11.03
C PRO A 84 11.75 -5.28 -11.88
N VAL A 85 10.63 -4.95 -11.24
CA VAL A 85 9.32 -4.74 -11.88
C VAL A 85 8.62 -3.47 -11.37
N ASP A 86 9.35 -2.59 -10.69
CA ASP A 86 8.88 -1.29 -10.21
C ASP A 86 7.55 -1.33 -9.43
N CYS A 87 7.33 -2.38 -8.63
CA CYS A 87 6.06 -2.60 -7.93
C CYS A 87 5.97 -1.93 -6.55
N ILE A 88 6.92 -1.08 -6.18
CA ILE A 88 6.98 -0.42 -4.87
C ILE A 88 6.91 1.09 -5.10
N HIS A 89 6.02 1.76 -4.37
CA HIS A 89 5.69 3.15 -4.62
C HIS A 89 5.68 3.95 -3.33
N TRP A 90 6.31 5.11 -3.35
CA TRP A 90 5.97 6.19 -2.43
C TRP A 90 4.61 6.76 -2.80
N VAL A 91 3.71 6.88 -1.83
CA VAL A 91 2.37 7.45 -2.01
C VAL A 91 2.08 8.46 -0.90
N PRO A 92 1.18 9.45 -1.12
CA PRO A 92 0.68 10.27 -0.03
C PRO A 92 0.06 9.39 1.05
N LYS A 93 0.35 9.67 2.33
CA LYS A 93 -0.10 8.84 3.46
C LYS A 93 -1.62 8.70 3.49
N GLU A 94 -2.35 9.73 3.09
CA GLU A 94 -3.82 9.78 3.04
C GLU A 94 -4.39 8.83 1.97
N GLN A 95 -3.59 8.45 0.97
CA GLN A 95 -4.00 7.49 -0.07
C GLN A 95 -3.70 6.03 0.32
N LEU A 96 -2.98 5.78 1.41
CA LEU A 96 -2.58 4.43 1.79
C LEU A 96 -3.80 3.54 2.09
N ALA A 97 -4.73 4.00 2.92
CA ALA A 97 -5.92 3.25 3.29
C ALA A 97 -6.78 2.80 2.09
N PRO A 98 -7.14 3.69 1.14
CA PRO A 98 -7.91 3.26 -0.03
C PRO A 98 -7.10 2.38 -0.99
N LEU A 99 -5.78 2.58 -1.13
CA LEU A 99 -4.91 1.71 -1.93
C LEU A 99 -4.88 0.28 -1.38
N GLU A 100 -4.65 0.12 -0.07
CA GLU A 100 -4.65 -1.18 0.60
C GLU A 100 -6.02 -1.86 0.52
N TYR A 101 -7.10 -1.10 0.71
CA TYR A 101 -8.45 -1.63 0.58
C TYR A 101 -8.73 -2.16 -0.82
N VAL A 102 -8.41 -1.39 -1.86
CA VAL A 102 -8.63 -1.79 -3.25
C VAL A 102 -7.77 -3.00 -3.62
N MET A 103 -6.51 -3.02 -3.22
CA MET A 103 -5.62 -4.16 -3.44
C MET A 103 -6.19 -5.44 -2.82
N GLN A 104 -6.54 -5.40 -1.52
CA GLN A 104 -6.96 -6.59 -0.76
C GLN A 104 -8.41 -7.04 -1.03
N HIS A 105 -9.33 -6.12 -1.35
CA HIS A 105 -10.77 -6.42 -1.35
C HIS A 105 -11.48 -6.15 -2.68
N VAL A 106 -10.88 -5.38 -3.58
CA VAL A 106 -11.48 -5.09 -4.90
C VAL A 106 -10.78 -5.88 -6.01
N LEU A 107 -9.46 -6.03 -5.91
CA LEU A 107 -8.64 -6.65 -6.95
C LEU A 107 -8.29 -8.11 -6.66
N ARG A 108 -8.14 -8.49 -5.38
CA ARG A 108 -7.72 -9.84 -4.96
C ARG A 108 -8.64 -10.98 -5.45
N ASP A 109 -9.89 -10.68 -5.83
CA ASP A 109 -10.95 -11.68 -6.04
C ASP A 109 -11.47 -11.85 -7.48
N ARG A 110 -10.80 -11.31 -8.51
CA ARG A 110 -11.29 -11.44 -9.90
C ARG A 110 -10.21 -11.66 -10.96
N ALA A 111 -9.41 -12.72 -10.80
CA ALA A 111 -8.83 -13.38 -11.96
C ALA A 111 -9.96 -14.07 -12.76
N VAL A 112 -10.75 -13.27 -13.48
CA VAL A 112 -11.64 -13.78 -14.52
C VAL A 112 -10.75 -14.20 -15.67
N PHE A 113 -10.86 -15.46 -16.11
CA PHE A 113 -10.04 -16.01 -17.18
C PHE A 113 -9.97 -15.05 -18.38
N GLY A 114 -8.76 -14.58 -18.71
CA GLY A 114 -8.51 -13.64 -19.81
C GLY A 114 -8.68 -12.15 -19.51
N LYS A 115 -8.94 -11.74 -18.25
CA LYS A 115 -8.93 -10.32 -17.86
C LYS A 115 -7.89 -10.04 -16.78
N SER A 116 -7.01 -9.08 -17.06
CA SER A 116 -6.12 -8.51 -16.06
C SER A 116 -6.94 -7.94 -14.89
N PRO A 117 -6.50 -8.09 -13.63
CA PRO A 117 -7.11 -7.43 -12.47
C PRO A 117 -7.26 -5.91 -12.67
N GLY A 118 -6.39 -5.32 -13.50
CA GLY A 118 -6.34 -3.90 -13.83
C GLY A 118 -5.32 -3.15 -13.00
N ASP A 119 -5.17 -1.86 -13.29
CA ASP A 119 -4.27 -0.95 -12.59
C ASP A 119 -4.85 -0.54 -11.22
N VAL A 120 -4.08 -0.76 -10.15
CA VAL A 120 -4.52 -0.45 -8.78
C VAL A 120 -4.76 1.04 -8.59
N PHE A 121 -3.92 1.91 -9.13
CA PHE A 121 -4.04 3.36 -8.93
C PHE A 121 -5.33 3.91 -9.58
N ALA A 122 -5.64 3.50 -10.81
CA ALA A 122 -6.87 3.89 -11.50
C ALA A 122 -8.12 3.35 -10.81
N LYS A 123 -8.06 2.15 -10.22
CA LYS A 123 -9.15 1.57 -9.44
C LYS A 123 -9.36 2.30 -8.14
N THR A 124 -8.26 2.67 -7.47
CA THR A 124 -8.27 3.46 -6.24
C THR A 124 -8.79 4.87 -6.48
N ALA A 125 -8.40 5.52 -7.56
CA ALA A 125 -8.95 6.83 -7.93
C ALA A 125 -10.48 6.78 -8.11
N LYS A 126 -11.00 5.75 -8.79
CA LYS A 126 -12.45 5.54 -8.93
C LYS A 126 -13.14 5.26 -7.60
N PHE A 127 -12.47 4.49 -6.73
CA PHE A 127 -12.97 4.21 -5.38
C PHE A 127 -13.05 5.47 -4.53
N ILE A 128 -12.00 6.29 -4.50
CA ILE A 128 -11.95 7.59 -3.80
C ILE A 128 -13.06 8.53 -4.31
N ALA A 129 -13.24 8.63 -5.63
CA ALA A 129 -14.31 9.45 -6.20
C ALA A 129 -15.72 8.96 -5.83
N ALA A 130 -15.90 7.66 -5.63
CA ALA A 130 -17.19 7.10 -5.23
C ALA A 130 -17.50 7.38 -3.75
N ILE A 131 -16.53 7.26 -2.85
CA ILE A 131 -16.72 7.57 -1.42
C ILE A 131 -16.98 9.06 -1.22
N GLN A 132 -16.28 9.95 -1.93
CA GLN A 132 -16.47 11.41 -1.83
C GLN A 132 -17.89 11.82 -2.23
N LYS A 133 -18.39 11.28 -3.36
CA LYS A 133 -19.77 11.53 -3.81
C LYS A 133 -20.82 11.04 -2.81
N ALA A 134 -20.58 9.91 -2.15
CA ALA A 134 -21.49 9.39 -1.14
C ALA A 134 -21.53 10.32 0.09
N THR A 135 -20.37 10.75 0.58
CA THR A 135 -20.26 11.70 1.70
C THR A 135 -20.89 13.06 1.39
N GLU A 136 -20.72 13.57 0.17
CA GLU A 136 -21.39 14.80 -0.29
C GLU A 136 -22.91 14.65 -0.33
N THR A 137 -23.42 13.48 -0.74
CA THR A 137 -24.87 13.23 -0.77
C THR A 137 -25.46 13.19 0.64
N GLU A 138 -24.75 12.57 1.59
CA GLU A 138 -25.17 12.50 3.00
C GLU A 138 -25.15 13.87 3.69
N ASN A 139 -24.17 14.72 3.39
CA ASN A 139 -24.06 16.07 3.98
C ASN A 139 -25.05 17.10 3.40
N ASN A 140 -25.71 16.79 2.28
CA ASN A 140 -26.69 17.64 1.62
C ASN A 140 -28.15 17.20 1.88
N LEU A 141 -28.36 16.25 2.80
CA LEU A 141 -29.65 15.76 3.30
C LEU A 141 -29.87 16.21 4.75
#